data_AF-A0A559K635-F1
#
_entry.id   AF-A0A559K635-F1
#
_cell.length_a   1.000
_cell.length_b   1.000
_cell.length_c   1.000
_cell.angle_alpha   90.00
_cell.angle_beta   90.00
_cell.angle_gamma   90.00
#
_symmetry.space_group_name_H-M   'P 1'
#
loop_
_entity.id
_entity.type
_entity.pdbx_description
1 polymer ?
#
loop_
_entity_poly.entity_id
_entity_poly.type
_entity_poly.pdbx_seq_one_letter_code
_entity_poly.pdbx_strand_id
1 'polypeptide(L)'
;MKNSTPFRDLAAAQGLIAVVLFLLMPLAAAFGPGSHPAAGLLHGLGASFTLLMATYTLHAYVGYARGNAKAETALRLRLLLTNVLTLCTIVAGNWLYVYYQAPDGASEWLQLHVPAGHWVLMEYKEFVSLLAFPFGVTASVLLQRQVRSKRPAVEFRYVIGLLLTLVWLSLLIGFVFGLVLARWRTV
;
A
#
# COMPACT_ATOMS: atom_id res chain seq x y z
N MET A 1 -27.69 -0.15 -25.35
CA MET A 1 -27.92 0.65 -24.14
C MET A 1 -26.88 0.27 -23.09
N LYS A 2 -26.08 1.23 -22.60
CA LYS A 2 -25.12 1.00 -21.51
C LYS A 2 -25.94 0.87 -20.23
N ASN A 3 -26.01 -0.33 -19.65
CA ASN A 3 -26.63 -0.55 -18.34
C ASN A 3 -25.79 0.15 -17.26
N SER A 4 -26.02 1.45 -17.03
CA SER A 4 -25.54 2.11 -15.82
C SER A 4 -26.47 1.68 -14.70
N THR A 5 -25.95 0.92 -13.74
CA THR A 5 -26.68 0.65 -12.50
C THR A 5 -27.04 1.99 -11.84
N PRO A 6 -28.24 2.13 -11.26
CA PRO A 6 -28.71 3.41 -10.71
C PRO A 6 -27.84 3.96 -9.57
N PHE A 7 -26.94 3.13 -9.03
CA PHE A 7 -26.03 3.47 -7.94
C PHE A 7 -24.58 3.70 -8.38
N ARG A 8 -24.27 3.59 -9.68
CA ARG A 8 -22.90 3.71 -10.17
C ARG A 8 -22.28 5.06 -9.84
N ASP A 9 -23.03 6.13 -10.09
CA ASP A 9 -22.51 7.49 -9.96
C ASP A 9 -22.39 7.89 -8.47
N LEU A 10 -23.29 7.39 -7.61
CA LEU A 10 -23.17 7.51 -6.16
C LEU A 10 -21.94 6.75 -5.62
N ALA A 11 -21.74 5.51 -6.03
CA ALA A 11 -20.58 4.72 -5.62
C ALA A 11 -19.27 5.35 -6.10
N ALA A 12 -19.25 5.92 -7.31
CA ALA A 12 -18.10 6.67 -7.83
C ALA A 12 -17.83 7.94 -7.01
N ALA A 13 -18.86 8.71 -6.66
CA ALA A 13 -18.72 9.91 -5.83
C ALA A 13 -18.22 9.56 -4.42
N GLN A 14 -18.79 8.54 -3.77
CA GLN A 14 -18.35 8.05 -2.47
C GLN A 14 -16.89 7.56 -2.51
N GLY A 15 -16.52 6.82 -3.56
CA GLY A 15 -15.14 6.40 -3.78
C GLY A 15 -14.18 7.58 -3.97
N LEU A 16 -14.57 8.59 -4.74
CA LEU A 16 -13.77 9.79 -4.94
C LEU A 16 -13.58 10.58 -3.64
N ILE A 17 -14.66 10.77 -2.87
CA ILE A 17 -14.62 11.43 -1.56
C ILE A 17 -13.70 10.65 -0.62
N ALA A 18 -13.83 9.33 -0.55
CA ALA A 18 -12.98 8.49 0.28
C ALA A 18 -11.50 8.62 -0.13
N VAL A 19 -11.18 8.63 -1.42
CA VAL A 19 -9.82 8.85 -1.93
C VAL A 19 -9.29 10.21 -1.52
N VAL A 20 -10.09 11.28 -1.68
CA VAL A 20 -9.70 12.64 -1.29
C VAL A 20 -9.42 12.71 0.21
N LEU A 21 -10.35 12.24 1.04
CA LEU A 21 -10.19 12.22 2.50
C LEU A 21 -8.95 11.41 2.91
N PHE A 22 -8.70 10.29 2.23
CA PHE A 22 -7.56 9.43 2.47
C PHE A 22 -6.22 10.09 2.11
N LEU A 23 -6.18 10.90 1.06
CA LEU A 23 -5.00 11.70 0.68
C LEU A 23 -4.83 12.95 1.56
N LEU A 24 -5.90 13.47 2.15
CA LEU A 24 -5.84 14.60 3.09
C LEU A 24 -5.25 14.22 4.45
N MET A 25 -5.28 12.94 4.85
CA MET A 25 -4.68 12.48 6.12
C MET A 25 -3.19 12.85 6.27
N PRO A 26 -2.29 12.51 5.34
CA PRO A 26 -0.89 12.93 5.43
C PRO A 26 -0.71 14.45 5.26
N LEU A 27 -1.57 15.14 4.50
CA LEU A 27 -1.51 16.59 4.36
C LEU A 27 -1.83 17.31 5.68
N ALA A 28 -2.81 16.81 6.44
CA ALA A 28 -3.13 17.34 7.77
C ALA A 28 -1.96 17.16 8.75
N ALA A 29 -1.12 16.13 8.56
CA ALA A 29 0.06 15.89 9.38
C ALA A 29 1.23 16.85 9.04
N ALA A 30 1.26 17.44 7.83
CA ALA A 30 2.30 18.39 7.43
C ALA A 30 2.27 19.73 8.21
N PHE A 31 1.13 20.04 8.82
CA PHE A 31 0.94 21.25 9.65
C PHE A 31 1.13 20.99 11.16
N GLY A 32 1.48 19.76 11.55
CA GLY A 32 1.75 19.40 12.95
C GLY A 32 3.21 19.68 13.36
N PRO A 33 3.49 19.80 14.66
CA PRO A 33 4.86 19.94 15.16
C PRO A 33 5.68 18.67 14.90
N GLY A 34 6.87 18.81 14.30
CA GLY A 34 7.77 17.69 14.05
C GLY A 34 9.08 18.08 13.35
N SER A 35 10.14 17.33 13.63
CA SER A 35 11.38 17.36 12.84
C SER A 35 11.15 16.56 11.56
N HIS A 36 11.41 17.16 10.39
CA HIS A 36 11.27 16.54 9.05
C HIS A 36 9.84 16.41 8.45
N PRO A 37 9.05 17.50 8.41
CA PRO A 37 7.68 17.48 7.88
C PRO A 37 7.59 17.11 6.39
N ALA A 38 8.58 17.50 5.58
CA ALA A 38 8.60 17.17 4.16
C ALA A 38 8.78 15.67 3.89
N ALA A 39 9.68 15.00 4.61
CA ALA A 39 9.91 13.56 4.47
C ALA A 39 8.69 12.76 4.94
N GLY A 40 8.09 13.15 6.07
CA GLY A 40 6.85 12.55 6.57
C GLY A 40 5.67 12.72 5.61
N LEU A 41 5.50 13.92 5.04
CA LEU A 41 4.46 14.20 4.04
C LEU A 41 4.65 13.35 2.77
N LEU A 42 5.87 13.33 2.20
CA LEU A 42 6.16 12.58 0.99
C LEU A 42 5.98 11.08 1.20
N HIS A 43 6.46 10.53 2.31
CA HIS A 43 6.26 9.12 2.64
C HIS A 43 4.78 8.81 2.88
N GLY A 44 4.06 9.66 3.62
CA GLY A 44 2.63 9.49 3.87
C GLY A 44 1.78 9.52 2.61
N LEU A 45 2.02 10.48 1.71
CA LEU A 45 1.37 10.53 0.39
C LEU A 45 1.74 9.31 -0.45
N GLY A 46 3.03 8.92 -0.48
CA GLY A 46 3.50 7.73 -1.19
C GLY A 46 2.82 6.46 -0.70
N ALA A 47 2.74 6.26 0.61
CA ALA A 47 2.04 5.14 1.23
C ALA A 47 0.55 5.15 0.89
N SER A 48 -0.10 6.31 0.91
CA SER A 48 -1.50 6.44 0.51
C SER A 48 -1.72 6.05 -0.96
N PHE A 49 -0.95 6.63 -1.89
CA PHE A 49 -1.06 6.30 -3.31
C PHE A 49 -0.77 4.83 -3.59
N THR A 50 0.20 4.24 -2.89
CA THR A 50 0.55 2.83 -3.04
C THR A 50 -0.59 1.92 -2.57
N LEU A 51 -1.22 2.20 -1.43
CA LEU A 51 -2.35 1.42 -0.94
C LEU A 51 -3.57 1.53 -1.86
N LEU A 52 -3.84 2.73 -2.39
CA LEU A 52 -4.90 2.95 -3.38
C LEU A 52 -4.63 2.14 -4.66
N MET A 53 -3.41 2.21 -5.20
CA MET A 53 -3.03 1.45 -6.39
C MET A 53 -3.13 -0.06 -6.15
N ALA A 54 -2.70 -0.56 -4.98
CA ALA A 54 -2.84 -1.96 -4.60
C ALA A 54 -4.32 -2.38 -4.54
N THR A 55 -5.19 -1.52 -4.01
CA THR A 55 -6.65 -1.75 -3.98
C THR A 55 -7.23 -1.86 -5.40
N TYR A 56 -6.86 -0.97 -6.31
CA TYR A 56 -7.27 -1.05 -7.72
C TYR A 56 -6.68 -2.24 -8.47
N THR A 57 -5.49 -2.71 -8.07
CA THR A 57 -4.87 -3.93 -8.60
C THR A 57 -5.66 -5.16 -8.17
N LEU A 58 -6.05 -5.25 -6.90
CA LEU A 58 -6.88 -6.35 -6.39
C LEU A 58 -8.26 -6.38 -7.06
N HIS A 59 -8.87 -5.22 -7.32
CA HIS A 59 -10.11 -5.14 -8.11
C HIS A 59 -9.93 -5.63 -9.56
N ALA A 60 -8.81 -5.30 -10.22
CA ALA A 60 -8.51 -5.82 -11.55
C ALA A 60 -8.34 -7.35 -11.55
N TYR A 61 -7.77 -7.90 -10.47
CA TYR A 61 -7.63 -9.33 -10.29
C TYR A 61 -8.98 -10.06 -10.31
N VAL A 62 -10.05 -9.50 -9.74
CA VAL A 62 -11.39 -10.13 -9.79
C VAL A 62 -11.86 -10.37 -11.23
N GLY A 63 -11.62 -9.40 -12.12
CA GLY A 63 -11.94 -9.55 -13.55
C GLY A 63 -11.06 -10.60 -14.23
N TYR A 64 -9.77 -10.61 -13.90
CA TYR A 64 -8.82 -11.60 -14.41
C TYR A 64 -9.17 -13.03 -13.96
N ALA A 65 -9.51 -13.22 -12.69
CA ALA A 65 -9.92 -14.50 -12.12
C ALA A 65 -11.13 -15.09 -12.86
N ARG A 66 -12.06 -14.22 -13.28
CA ARG A 66 -13.25 -14.55 -14.09
C ARG A 66 -12.95 -14.77 -15.59
N GLY A 67 -11.69 -14.68 -16.02
CA GLY A 67 -11.27 -14.92 -17.41
C GLY A 67 -11.48 -13.74 -18.36
N ASN A 68 -11.66 -12.52 -17.87
CA ASN A 68 -11.80 -11.34 -18.73
C ASN A 68 -10.42 -10.88 -19.26
N ALA A 69 -10.18 -11.05 -20.56
CA ALA A 69 -8.93 -10.66 -21.21
C ALA A 69 -8.57 -9.18 -21.04
N LYS A 70 -9.55 -8.26 -21.04
CA LYS A 70 -9.28 -6.82 -20.80
C LYS A 70 -8.80 -6.57 -19.36
N ALA A 71 -9.29 -7.36 -18.41
CA ALA A 71 -8.87 -7.27 -17.02
C ALA A 71 -7.44 -7.79 -16.81
N GLU A 72 -6.98 -8.74 -17.62
CA GLU A 72 -5.58 -9.20 -17.58
C GLU A 72 -4.59 -8.08 -17.93
N THR A 73 -4.81 -7.38 -19.05
CA THR A 73 -3.95 -6.26 -19.46
C THR A 73 -3.94 -5.15 -18.40
N ALA A 74 -5.12 -4.82 -17.85
CA ALA A 74 -5.23 -3.84 -16.77
C ALA A 74 -4.50 -4.31 -15.51
N LEU A 75 -4.62 -5.60 -15.14
CA LEU A 75 -3.94 -6.17 -13.98
C LEU A 75 -2.42 -6.08 -14.13
N ARG A 76 -1.86 -6.40 -15.31
CA ARG A 76 -0.42 -6.31 -15.58
C ARG A 76 0.12 -4.90 -15.39
N LEU A 77 -0.55 -3.90 -15.97
CA LEU A 77 -0.14 -2.50 -15.84
C LEU A 77 -0.24 -2.03 -14.39
N ARG A 78 -1.37 -2.30 -13.73
CA ARG A 78 -1.59 -1.87 -12.33
C ARG A 78 -0.65 -2.55 -11.35
N LEU A 79 -0.34 -3.82 -11.57
CA LEU A 79 0.62 -4.56 -10.75
C LEU A 79 2.06 -4.04 -10.94
N LEU A 80 2.45 -3.70 -12.17
CA LEU A 80 3.73 -3.03 -12.42
C LEU A 80 3.80 -1.69 -11.67
N LEU A 81 2.77 -0.85 -11.82
CA LEU A 81 2.70 0.44 -11.13
C LEU A 81 2.69 0.27 -9.60
N THR A 82 1.98 -0.74 -9.07
CA THR A 82 1.99 -1.07 -7.64
C THR A 82 3.40 -1.41 -7.18
N ASN A 83 4.13 -2.26 -7.90
CA ASN A 83 5.49 -2.63 -7.52
C ASN A 83 6.46 -1.45 -7.55
N VAL A 84 6.35 -0.58 -8.56
CA VAL A 84 7.15 0.65 -8.65
C VAL A 84 6.84 1.58 -7.48
N LEU A 85 5.56 1.82 -7.19
CA LEU A 85 5.14 2.67 -6.07
C LEU A 85 5.56 2.08 -4.72
N THR A 86 5.43 0.77 -4.53
CA THR A 86 5.90 0.07 -3.33
C THR A 86 7.40 0.25 -3.15
N LEU A 87 8.20 0.08 -4.22
CA LEU A 87 9.64 0.31 -4.15
C LEU A 87 9.98 1.76 -3.79
N CYS A 88 9.35 2.74 -4.45
CA CYS A 88 9.54 4.16 -4.13
C CYS A 88 9.16 4.47 -2.67
N THR A 89 8.07 3.87 -2.17
CA THR A 89 7.61 4.06 -0.80
C THR A 89 8.56 3.43 0.22
N ILE A 90 9.15 2.27 -0.08
CA ILE A 90 10.19 1.64 0.73
C ILE A 90 11.43 2.54 0.80
N VAL A 91 11.89 3.06 -0.34
CA VAL A 91 13.03 4.00 -0.38
C VAL A 91 12.75 5.24 0.44
N ALA A 92 11.57 5.86 0.29
CA ALA A 92 11.16 7.01 1.07
C ALA A 92 11.01 6.68 2.58
N GLY A 93 10.52 5.49 2.91
CA GLY A 93 10.39 5.01 4.28
C GLY A 93 11.74 4.82 4.96
N ASN A 94 12.72 4.23 4.26
CA ASN A 94 14.08 4.08 4.75
C ASN A 94 14.77 5.42 4.97
N TRP A 95 14.48 6.43 4.13
CA TRP A 95 14.96 7.78 4.38
C TRP A 95 14.38 8.37 5.66
N LEU A 96 13.07 8.21 5.90
CA LEU A 96 12.42 8.63 7.14
C LEU A 96 12.97 7.87 8.37
N TYR A 97 13.32 6.60 8.19
CA TYR A 97 13.86 5.74 9.23
C TYR A 97 15.20 6.24 9.80
N VAL A 98 16.04 6.88 8.97
CA VAL A 98 17.29 7.50 9.46
C VAL A 98 17.00 8.55 10.53
N TYR A 99 15.97 9.38 10.34
CA TYR A 99 15.59 10.41 11.34
C TYR A 99 14.88 9.80 12.55
N TYR A 100 14.13 8.73 12.33
CA TYR A 100 13.52 7.97 13.41
C TYR A 100 14.57 7.44 14.40
N GLN A 101 15.70 6.94 13.89
CA GLN A 101 16.81 6.35 14.64
C GLN A 101 17.88 7.37 15.11
N ALA A 102 17.75 8.66 14.77
CA ALA A 102 18.70 9.66 15.22
C ALA A 102 18.70 9.80 16.75
N PRO A 103 19.81 10.26 17.38
CA PRO A 103 19.83 10.58 18.82
C PRO A 103 18.71 11.56 19.17
N ASP A 104 18.07 11.40 20.34
CA ASP A 104 16.88 12.12 20.78
C ASP A 104 15.66 11.98 19.83
N GLY A 105 15.73 10.99 18.94
CA GLY A 105 14.73 10.67 17.93
C GLY A 105 13.50 9.98 18.51
N ALA A 106 12.51 9.74 17.64
CA ALA A 106 11.28 9.07 18.04
C ALA A 106 11.54 7.61 18.50
N SER A 107 12.62 6.98 18.03
CA SER A 107 13.03 5.64 18.46
C SER A 107 13.39 5.57 19.93
N GLU A 108 14.34 6.41 20.36
CA GLU A 108 14.79 6.48 21.75
C GLU A 108 13.63 6.79 22.70
N TRP A 109 12.78 7.75 22.33
CA TRP A 109 11.60 8.07 23.13
C TRP A 109 10.64 6.87 23.26
N LEU A 110 10.34 6.17 22.17
CA LEU A 110 9.45 5.00 22.18
C LEU A 110 10.04 3.85 22.99
N GLN A 111 11.33 3.60 22.88
CA GLN A 111 12.01 2.56 23.65
C GLN A 111 11.99 2.85 25.16
N LEU A 112 12.13 4.11 25.55
CA LEU A 112 12.12 4.53 26.97
C LEU A 112 10.72 4.54 27.60
N HIS A 113 9.69 4.94 26.85
CA HIS A 113 8.35 5.17 27.42
C HIS A 113 7.34 4.09 27.06
N VAL A 114 7.45 3.47 25.88
CA VAL A 114 6.47 2.51 25.35
C VAL A 114 7.16 1.37 24.58
N PRO A 115 8.02 0.56 25.23
CA PRO A 115 8.87 -0.43 24.55
C PRO A 115 8.07 -1.49 23.77
N ALA A 116 6.93 -1.93 24.28
CA ALA A 116 6.04 -2.83 23.53
C ALA A 116 5.43 -2.14 22.29
N GLY A 117 5.12 -0.83 22.40
CA GLY A 117 4.66 -0.01 21.30
C GLY A 117 5.73 0.17 20.22
N HIS A 118 6.99 0.37 20.61
CA HIS A 118 8.12 0.38 19.69
C HIS A 118 8.17 -0.90 18.85
N TRP A 119 8.11 -2.06 19.50
CA TRP A 119 8.20 -3.35 18.83
C TRP A 119 7.08 -3.57 17.80
N VAL A 120 5.82 -3.23 18.15
CA VAL A 120 4.69 -3.43 17.25
C VAL A 120 4.63 -2.37 16.14
N LEU A 121 4.74 -1.10 16.51
CA LEU A 121 4.51 0.01 15.57
C LEU A 121 5.68 0.22 14.62
N MET A 122 6.89 -0.20 15.00
CA MET A 122 8.07 -0.06 14.17
C MET A 122 8.58 -1.40 13.67
N GLU A 123 9.08 -2.29 14.53
CA GLU A 123 9.73 -3.52 14.05
C GLU A 123 8.77 -4.42 13.27
N TYR A 124 7.63 -4.79 13.88
CA TYR A 124 6.63 -5.63 13.22
C TYR A 124 6.05 -4.93 11.98
N LYS A 125 5.66 -3.66 12.10
CA LYS A 125 5.13 -2.87 10.99
C LYS A 125 6.09 -2.87 9.80
N GLU A 126 7.35 -2.54 10.04
CA GLU A 126 8.38 -2.41 9.01
C GLU A 126 8.58 -3.75 8.31
N PHE A 127 8.76 -4.83 9.07
CA PHE A 127 8.91 -6.17 8.52
C PHE A 127 7.74 -6.56 7.61
N VAL A 128 6.50 -6.40 8.10
CA VAL A 128 5.29 -6.75 7.33
C VAL A 128 5.14 -5.88 6.08
N SER A 129 5.48 -4.59 6.16
CA SER A 129 5.38 -3.65 5.04
C SER A 129 6.38 -4.00 3.93
N LEU A 130 7.59 -4.45 4.29
CA LEU A 130 8.62 -4.85 3.33
C LEU A 130 8.21 -6.09 2.52
N LEU A 131 7.41 -7.00 3.10
CA LEU A 131 6.93 -8.20 2.40
C LEU A 131 6.00 -7.89 1.21
N ALA A 132 5.42 -6.70 1.13
CA ALA A 132 4.60 -6.29 -0.01
C ALA A 132 5.38 -6.37 -1.34
N PHE A 133 6.66 -6.00 -1.34
CA PHE A 133 7.47 -6.00 -2.56
C PHE A 133 7.74 -7.41 -3.12
N PRO A 134 8.30 -8.38 -2.36
CA PRO A 134 8.55 -9.72 -2.88
C PRO A 134 7.25 -10.43 -3.31
N PHE A 135 6.13 -10.23 -2.60
CA PHE A 135 4.84 -10.79 -3.04
C PHE A 135 4.38 -10.21 -4.37
N GLY A 136 4.47 -8.89 -4.54
CA GLY A 136 4.06 -8.20 -5.78
C GLY A 136 4.94 -8.54 -6.98
N VAL A 137 6.26 -8.68 -6.78
CA VAL A 137 7.20 -9.15 -7.81
C VAL A 137 6.92 -10.60 -8.17
N THR A 138 6.71 -11.47 -7.18
CA THR A 138 6.38 -12.88 -7.42
C THR A 138 5.07 -13.01 -8.21
N ALA A 139 4.03 -12.26 -7.85
CA ALA A 139 2.77 -12.22 -8.58
C ALA A 139 2.97 -11.76 -10.03
N SER A 140 3.84 -10.77 -10.27
CA SER A 140 4.18 -10.29 -11.61
C SER A 140 4.85 -11.36 -12.46
N VAL A 141 5.81 -12.09 -11.89
CA VAL A 141 6.52 -13.18 -12.57
C VAL A 141 5.55 -14.31 -12.91
N LEU A 142 4.69 -14.73 -11.98
CA LEU A 142 3.70 -15.77 -12.20
C LEU A 142 2.68 -15.37 -13.27
N LEU A 143 2.19 -14.12 -13.22
CA LEU A 143 1.26 -13.58 -14.20
C LEU A 143 1.90 -13.59 -15.60
N GLN A 144 3.13 -13.10 -15.75
CA GLN A 144 3.83 -13.13 -17.04
C GLN A 144 4.06 -14.55 -17.57
N ARG A 145 4.37 -15.51 -16.69
CA ARG A 145 4.50 -16.93 -17.08
C ARG A 145 3.17 -17.50 -17.58
N GLN A 146 2.06 -17.17 -16.94
CA GLN A 146 0.72 -17.60 -17.37
C GLN A 146 0.36 -17.05 -18.76
N VAL A 147 0.62 -15.77 -19.02
CA VAL A 147 0.33 -15.16 -20.34
C VAL A 147 1.12 -15.82 -21.47
N ARG A 148 2.36 -16.23 -21.20
CA ARG A 148 3.22 -16.91 -22.19
C ARG A 148 2.89 -18.40 -22.37
N SER A 149 2.12 -19.00 -21.47
CA SER A 149 1.80 -20.43 -21.51
C SER A 149 0.73 -20.73 -22.55
N LYS A 150 0.93 -21.80 -23.34
CA LYS A 150 -0.09 -22.33 -24.26
C LYS A 150 -1.25 -23.02 -23.52
N ARG A 151 -1.06 -23.38 -22.25
CA ARG A 151 -2.06 -24.03 -21.38
C ARG A 151 -2.05 -23.31 -20.02
N PRO A 152 -2.78 -22.20 -19.87
CA PRO A 152 -2.87 -21.51 -18.59
C PRO A 152 -3.61 -22.39 -17.58
N ALA A 153 -3.02 -22.52 -16.39
CA ALA A 153 -3.52 -23.37 -15.31
C ALA A 153 -4.30 -22.50 -14.32
N VAL A 154 -5.51 -22.93 -13.96
CA VAL A 154 -6.44 -22.14 -13.12
C VAL A 154 -5.86 -21.91 -11.73
N GLU A 155 -5.07 -22.86 -11.24
CA GLU A 155 -4.36 -22.86 -9.96
C GLU A 155 -3.46 -21.63 -9.81
N PHE A 156 -2.78 -21.23 -10.90
CA PHE A 156 -1.93 -20.04 -10.86
C PHE A 156 -2.73 -18.76 -10.65
N ARG A 157 -3.99 -18.70 -11.10
CA ARG A 157 -4.84 -17.54 -10.85
C ARG A 157 -5.08 -17.40 -9.35
N TYR A 158 -5.38 -18.49 -8.64
CA TYR A 158 -5.57 -18.48 -7.19
C TYR A 158 -4.31 -18.06 -6.44
N VAL A 159 -3.13 -18.58 -6.84
CA VAL A 159 -1.85 -18.18 -6.23
C VAL A 159 -1.56 -16.70 -6.45
N ILE A 160 -1.79 -16.18 -7.66
CA ILE A 160 -1.67 -14.74 -7.95
C ILE A 160 -2.63 -13.95 -7.06
N GLY A 161 -3.89 -14.39 -6.93
CA GLY A 161 -4.86 -13.76 -6.04
C GLY A 161 -4.43 -13.70 -4.59
N LEU A 162 -3.90 -14.80 -4.05
CA LEU A 162 -3.36 -14.87 -2.70
C LEU A 162 -2.21 -13.87 -2.52
N LEU A 163 -1.25 -13.86 -3.45
CA LEU A 163 -0.12 -12.93 -3.39
C LEU A 163 -0.57 -11.46 -3.44
N LEU A 164 -1.54 -11.11 -4.30
CA LEU A 164 -2.06 -9.75 -4.37
C LEU A 164 -2.83 -9.34 -3.10
N THR A 165 -3.55 -10.28 -2.48
CA THR A 165 -4.17 -10.05 -1.17
C THR A 165 -3.12 -9.83 -0.09
N LEU A 166 -2.03 -10.60 -0.09
CA LEU A 166 -0.91 -10.40 0.84
C LEU A 166 -0.20 -9.07 0.63
N VAL A 167 0.02 -8.65 -0.62
CA VAL A 167 0.52 -7.29 -0.95
C VAL A 167 -0.37 -6.23 -0.32
N TRP A 168 -1.67 -6.31 -0.57
CA TRP A 168 -2.63 -5.33 -0.06
C TRP A 168 -2.67 -5.30 1.46
N LEU A 169 -2.69 -6.47 2.11
CA LEU A 169 -2.70 -6.60 3.57
C LEU A 169 -1.43 -6.02 4.20
N SER A 170 -0.26 -6.35 3.66
CA SER A 170 1.02 -5.79 4.11
C SER A 170 1.05 -4.27 4.04
N LEU A 171 0.58 -3.70 2.91
CA LEU A 171 0.51 -2.25 2.73
C LEU A 171 -0.52 -1.60 3.67
N LEU A 172 -1.66 -2.24 3.90
CA LEU A 172 -2.69 -1.75 4.82
C LEU A 172 -2.17 -1.71 6.27
N ILE A 173 -1.53 -2.78 6.73
CA ILE A 173 -0.93 -2.84 8.08
C ILE A 173 0.12 -1.75 8.24
N GLY A 174 1.03 -1.62 7.27
CA GLY A 174 2.04 -0.57 7.25
C GLY A 174 1.45 0.83 7.32
N PHE A 175 0.40 1.07 6.53
CA PHE A 175 -0.29 2.34 6.49
C PHE A 175 -1.00 2.68 7.82
N VAL A 176 -1.79 1.75 8.36
CA VAL A 176 -2.56 1.97 9.60
C VAL A 176 -1.63 2.24 10.78
N PHE A 177 -0.58 1.43 10.98
CA PHE A 177 0.38 1.66 12.05
C PHE A 177 1.23 2.91 11.81
N GLY A 178 1.51 3.25 10.56
CA GLY A 178 2.13 4.53 10.19
C GLY A 178 1.29 5.74 10.62
N LEU A 179 -0.03 5.70 10.44
CA LEU A 179 -0.93 6.76 10.90
C LEU A 179 -0.95 6.90 12.43
N VAL A 180 -0.92 5.77 13.16
CA VAL A 180 -0.86 5.78 14.63
C VAL A 180 0.43 6.45 15.11
N LEU A 181 1.57 6.10 14.51
CA LEU A 181 2.86 6.73 14.83
C LEU A 181 2.88 8.23 14.56
N ALA A 182 2.29 8.68 13.44
CA ALA A 182 2.24 10.09 13.08
C ALA A 182 1.48 10.96 14.11
N ARG A 183 0.65 10.35 14.96
CA ARG A 183 -0.14 11.06 15.98
C ARG A 183 0.43 10.96 17.39
N TRP A 184 1.43 10.11 17.62
CA TRP A 184 1.90 9.83 18.98
C TRP A 184 2.62 11.01 19.64
N ARG A 185 3.21 11.93 18.87
CA ARG A 185 3.87 13.15 19.38
C ARG A 185 2.97 14.39 19.47
N THR A 186 1.69 14.28 19.13
CA THR A 186 0.72 15.39 19.15
C THR A 186 -0.21 15.40 20.36
N VAL A 187 0.08 14.59 21.39
CA VAL A 187 -0.59 14.58 22.69
C VAL A 187 0.43 14.90 23.77
#